data_AF-A0A945YYA4-F1
#
_entry.id   AF-A0A945YYA4-F1
#
_cell.length_a   1.000
_cell.length_b   1.000
_cell.length_c   1.000
_cell.angle_alpha   90.00
_cell.angle_beta   90.00
_cell.angle_gamma   90.00
#
_symmetry.space_group_name_H-M   'P 1'
#
loop_
_entity.id
_entity.type
_entity.pdbx_description
1 polymer ?
#
loop_
_entity_poly.entity_id
_entity_poly.type
_entity_poly.pdbx_seq_one_letter_code
_entity_poly.pdbx_strand_id
1 'polypeptide(L)'
;MAANTLVHYYQCVSCDDWEILIKGKTGVYHVVYGRVPRGRGVQHDYSCDCKGFKFRKTCKHIEEAKTKHCCWMQHIDGGDIVNDCCPKCGANVRSVPHRI
;
A
#
# COMPACT_ATOMS: atom_id res chain seq x y z
N MET A 1 1.56 -34.12 16.22
CA MET A 1 2.32 -32.87 16.02
C MET A 1 1.79 -32.26 14.73
N ALA A 2 1.09 -31.12 14.80
CA ALA A 2 0.58 -30.48 13.58
C ALA A 2 1.77 -29.83 12.83
N ALA A 3 1.96 -30.21 11.57
CA ALA A 3 2.96 -29.58 10.71
C ALA A 3 2.56 -28.13 10.46
N ASN A 4 3.44 -27.20 10.81
CA ASN A 4 3.23 -25.77 10.64
C ASN A 4 3.52 -25.42 9.17
N THR A 5 2.53 -25.61 8.29
CA THR A 5 2.68 -25.35 6.85
C THR A 5 2.66 -23.85 6.61
N LEU A 6 3.82 -23.29 6.26
CA LEU A 6 3.94 -21.89 5.91
C LEU A 6 3.55 -21.72 4.44
N VAL A 7 2.42 -21.06 4.20
CA VAL A 7 1.89 -20.83 2.84
C VAL A 7 2.29 -19.42 2.41
N HIS A 8 2.63 -19.25 1.14
CA HIS A 8 2.96 -17.95 0.59
C HIS A 8 1.82 -17.44 -0.27
N TYR A 9 1.55 -16.15 -0.17
CA TYR A 9 0.69 -15.43 -1.11
C TYR A 9 1.47 -14.28 -1.73
N TYR A 10 0.91 -13.70 -2.79
CA TYR A 10 1.53 -12.57 -3.45
C TYR A 10 0.72 -11.29 -3.29
N GLN A 11 1.42 -10.17 -3.22
CA GLN A 11 0.82 -8.84 -3.23
C GLN A 11 1.64 -7.90 -4.08
N CYS A 12 1.00 -6.83 -4.57
CA CYS A 12 1.70 -5.76 -5.26
C CYS A 12 2.70 -5.09 -4.30
N VAL A 13 3.89 -4.72 -4.79
CA VAL A 13 4.89 -4.03 -3.97
C VAL A 13 4.36 -2.72 -3.35
N SER A 14 3.38 -2.08 -4.00
CA SER A 14 2.73 -0.88 -3.47
C SER A 14 2.03 -1.09 -2.12
N CYS A 15 1.65 -2.32 -1.77
CA CYS A 15 1.00 -2.65 -0.49
C CYS A 15 1.87 -2.38 0.74
N ASP A 16 3.19 -2.31 0.59
CA ASP A 16 4.10 -2.03 1.70
C ASP A 16 4.55 -0.57 1.68
N ASP A 17 5.05 -0.11 0.53
CA ASP A 17 5.57 1.24 0.35
C ASP A 17 5.16 1.77 -1.02
N TRP A 18 4.59 2.97 -1.05
CA TRP A 18 4.15 3.62 -2.27
C TRP A 18 4.16 5.13 -2.11
N GLU A 19 4.44 5.86 -3.17
CA GLU A 19 4.42 7.32 -3.15
C GLU A 19 3.91 7.91 -4.46
N ILE A 20 3.38 9.12 -4.36
CA ILE A 20 2.91 9.88 -5.51
C ILE A 20 3.01 11.38 -5.26
N LEU A 21 3.19 12.13 -6.34
CA LEU A 21 3.05 13.58 -6.36
C LEU A 21 1.65 13.96 -6.85
N ILE A 22 0.88 14.64 -6.01
CA ILE A 22 -0.47 15.12 -6.33
C ILE A 22 -0.43 16.62 -6.57
N LYS A 23 -0.90 17.06 -7.73
CA LYS A 23 -1.03 18.49 -8.05
C LYS A 23 -2.29 19.05 -7.38
N GLY A 24 -2.10 19.91 -6.39
CA GLY A 24 -3.19 20.66 -5.77
C GLY A 24 -3.29 22.09 -6.29
N LYS A 25 -4.17 22.88 -5.67
CA LYS A 25 -4.43 24.27 -6.09
C LYS A 25 -3.25 25.21 -5.88
N THR A 26 -2.45 24.98 -4.84
CA THR A 26 -1.38 25.90 -4.42
C THR A 26 0.02 25.30 -4.53
N GLY A 27 0.16 24.10 -5.11
CA GLY A 27 1.44 23.43 -5.28
C GLY A 27 1.29 21.95 -5.61
N VAL A 28 2.43 21.27 -5.68
CA VAL A 28 2.52 19.81 -5.78
C VAL A 28 2.79 19.26 -4.38
N TYR A 29 2.06 18.22 -3.99
CA TYR A 29 2.11 17.62 -2.67
C TYR A 29 2.59 16.18 -2.75
N HIS A 30 3.53 15.83 -1.89
CA HIS A 30 4.01 14.46 -1.76
C HIS A 30 3.11 13.69 -0.81
N VAL A 31 2.55 12.59 -1.31
CA VAL A 31 1.78 11.62 -0.54
C VAL A 31 2.55 10.31 -0.52
N VAL A 32 2.79 9.78 0.68
CA VAL A 32 3.50 8.53 0.93
C VAL A 32 2.55 7.59 1.66
N TYR A 33 2.57 6.33 1.28
CA TYR A 33 2.01 5.21 2.01
C TYR A 33 3.18 4.32 2.44
N GLY A 34 3.21 3.97 3.72
CA GLY A 34 4.32 3.19 4.25
C GLY A 34 4.15 2.86 5.72
N ARG A 35 5.14 2.19 6.28
CA ARG A 35 5.14 1.81 7.71
C ARG A 35 5.13 3.04 8.61
N VAL A 36 4.19 3.06 9.54
CA VAL A 36 4.14 4.07 10.61
C VAL A 36 4.61 3.46 11.93
N PRO A 37 5.48 4.16 12.69
CA PRO A 37 5.92 3.71 14.00
C PRO A 37 4.79 3.93 15.02
N ARG A 38 3.83 3.02 15.09
CA ARG A 38 2.76 3.00 16.11
C ARG A 38 2.65 1.63 16.78
N GLY A 39 3.23 1.51 17.98
CA GLY A 39 2.98 0.40 18.91
C GLY A 39 3.58 -0.97 18.53
N ARG A 40 3.05 -2.03 19.15
CA ARG A 40 3.46 -3.44 18.92
C ARG A 40 2.73 -4.01 17.69
N GLY A 41 3.11 -3.57 16.49
CA GLY A 41 2.57 -4.10 15.24
C GLY A 41 3.06 -3.32 14.02
N VAL A 42 3.07 -3.96 12.86
CA VAL A 42 3.32 -3.26 11.59
C VAL A 42 2.00 -2.62 11.16
N GLN A 43 1.89 -1.30 11.31
CA GLN A 43 0.80 -0.51 10.73
C GLN A 43 1.34 0.25 9.52
N HIS A 44 0.58 0.27 8.44
CA HIS A 44 0.85 1.10 7.27
C HIS A 44 -0.24 2.18 7.18
N ASP A 45 0.15 3.42 6.91
CA ASP A 45 -0.78 4.54 6.81
C ASP A 45 -0.29 5.58 5.79
N TYR A 46 -1.21 6.44 5.35
CA TYR A 46 -0.89 7.53 4.44
C TYR A 46 -0.35 8.74 5.21
N SER A 47 0.63 9.40 4.61
CA SER A 47 1.19 10.67 5.06
C SER A 47 1.25 11.65 3.90
N CYS A 48 0.94 12.92 4.17
CA CYS A 48 1.03 13.99 3.19
C CYS A 48 1.76 15.21 3.75
N ASP A 49 2.58 15.86 2.94
CA ASP A 49 3.34 17.06 3.31
C ASP A 49 2.47 18.34 3.46
N CYS A 50 1.22 18.29 2.98
CA CYS A 50 0.33 19.44 2.97
C CYS A 50 -0.05 19.90 4.39
N LYS A 51 -0.31 21.21 4.53
CA LYS A 51 -0.73 21.82 5.81
C LYS A 51 -1.98 21.14 6.37
N GLY A 52 -2.95 20.81 5.51
CA GLY A 52 -4.20 20.15 5.92
C GLY A 52 -3.96 18.84 6.68
N PHE A 53 -3.07 17.99 6.16
CA PHE A 53 -2.71 16.75 6.83
C PHE A 53 -1.91 17.00 8.12
N LYS A 54 -0.98 17.95 8.12
CA LYS A 54 -0.21 18.30 9.33
C LYS A 54 -1.12 18.68 10.50
N PHE A 55 -2.19 19.45 10.27
CA PHE A 55 -3.10 19.90 11.32
C PHE A 55 -4.26 18.95 11.62
N ARG A 56 -4.79 18.23 10.62
CA ARG A 56 -6.05 17.45 10.75
C ARG A 56 -5.89 15.95 10.50
N LYS A 57 -4.69 15.50 10.12
CA LYS A 57 -4.38 14.12 9.71
C LYS A 57 -5.25 13.58 8.57
N THR A 58 -5.93 14.48 7.84
CA THR A 58 -6.80 14.18 6.72
C THR A 58 -6.64 15.27 5.66
N CYS A 59 -6.59 14.89 4.38
CA CYS A 59 -6.52 15.85 3.29
C CYS A 59 -7.06 15.25 1.98
N LYS A 60 -7.50 16.13 1.06
CA LYS A 60 -8.00 15.71 -0.25
C LYS A 60 -6.95 15.01 -1.11
N HIS A 61 -5.67 15.32 -0.92
CA HIS A 61 -4.58 14.68 -1.66
C HIS A 61 -4.46 13.20 -1.31
N ILE A 62 -4.69 12.80 -0.06
CA ILE A 62 -4.71 11.38 0.34
C ILE A 62 -5.91 10.68 -0.28
N GLU A 63 -7.08 11.32 -0.28
CA GLU A 63 -8.27 10.73 -0.92
C GLU A 63 -8.06 10.52 -2.42
N GLU A 64 -7.42 11.47 -3.11
CA GLU A 64 -7.01 11.28 -4.51
C GLU A 64 -5.92 10.20 -4.65
N ALA A 65 -4.96 10.15 -3.74
CA ALA A 65 -3.89 9.17 -3.79
C ALA A 65 -4.43 7.73 -3.62
N LYS A 66 -5.42 7.53 -2.74
CA LYS A 66 -6.09 6.23 -2.53
C LYS A 66 -6.71 5.67 -3.81
N THR A 67 -7.22 6.51 -4.71
CA THR A 67 -7.81 6.01 -5.97
C THR A 67 -6.76 5.53 -6.97
N LYS A 68 -5.51 5.99 -6.83
CA LYS A 68 -4.37 5.62 -7.69
C LYS A 68 -3.52 4.50 -7.07
N HIS A 69 -3.66 4.27 -5.77
CA HIS A 69 -2.90 3.25 -5.07
C HIS A 69 -3.48 1.86 -5.35
N CYS A 70 -2.70 1.00 -6.01
CA CYS A 70 -3.13 -0.32 -6.44
C CYS A 70 -3.51 -1.22 -5.26
N CYS A 71 -2.59 -1.37 -4.30
CA CYS A 71 -2.71 -2.16 -3.08
C CYS A 71 -3.28 -3.60 -3.27
N TRP A 72 -3.04 -4.21 -4.44
CA TRP A 72 -3.56 -5.54 -4.77
C TRP A 72 -2.95 -6.66 -3.91
N MET A 73 -3.78 -7.54 -3.37
CA MET A 73 -3.41 -8.75 -2.64
C MET A 73 -4.14 -9.99 -3.21
N GLN A 74 -3.40 -11.06 -3.52
CA GLN A 74 -3.92 -12.25 -4.21
C GLN A 74 -5.17 -12.85 -3.55
N HIS A 75 -5.20 -12.96 -2.22
CA HIS A 75 -6.31 -13.57 -1.50
C HIS A 75 -7.50 -12.64 -1.28
N ILE A 76 -7.33 -11.33 -1.38
CA ILE A 76 -8.37 -10.33 -1.11
C ILE A 76 -9.02 -9.87 -2.41
N ASP A 77 -8.19 -9.45 -3.36
CA ASP A 77 -8.64 -8.90 -4.63
C ASP A 77 -8.88 -9.98 -5.70
N GLY A 78 -8.33 -11.18 -5.48
CA GLY A 78 -8.33 -12.27 -6.47
C GLY A 78 -7.41 -11.99 -7.66
N GLY A 79 -7.41 -12.92 -8.62
CA GLY A 79 -6.59 -12.84 -9.84
C GLY A 79 -5.24 -13.56 -9.72
N ASP A 80 -4.75 -14.00 -10.86
CA ASP A 80 -3.48 -14.72 -10.97
C ASP A 80 -2.36 -13.79 -11.41
N ILE A 81 -1.17 -14.04 -10.88
CA ILE A 81 0.04 -13.32 -11.24
C ILE A 81 0.45 -13.81 -12.62
N VAL A 82 0.83 -12.87 -13.48
CA VAL A 82 1.34 -13.17 -14.81
C VAL A 82 2.75 -12.59 -14.90
N ASN A 83 3.75 -13.43 -15.18
CA ASN A 83 5.16 -13.02 -15.30
C ASN A 83 5.69 -12.24 -14.08
N ASP A 84 5.38 -12.68 -12.87
CA ASP A 84 5.76 -12.00 -11.61
C ASP A 84 5.25 -10.55 -11.48
N CYS A 85 4.21 -10.20 -12.23
CA CYS A 85 3.58 -8.88 -12.22
C CYS A 85 2.17 -8.91 -11.64
N CYS A 86 1.82 -7.81 -10.98
CA CYS A 86 0.51 -7.54 -10.41
C CYS A 86 -0.52 -7.46 -11.55
N PRO A 87 -1.62 -8.23 -11.51
CA PRO A 87 -2.61 -8.25 -12.58
C PRO A 87 -3.37 -6.93 -12.72
N LYS A 88 -3.37 -6.07 -11.69
CA LYS A 88 -4.12 -4.82 -11.65
C LYS A 88 -3.35 -3.61 -12.17
N CYS A 89 -2.04 -3.55 -11.95
CA CYS A 89 -1.22 -2.39 -12.32
C CYS A 89 0.04 -2.73 -13.13
N GLY A 90 0.35 -4.01 -13.33
CA GLY A 90 1.56 -4.46 -14.03
C GLY A 90 2.87 -4.27 -13.27
N ALA A 91 2.84 -3.67 -12.07
CA ALA A 91 4.03 -3.55 -11.22
C ALA A 91 4.43 -4.91 -10.63
N ASN A 92 5.66 -5.04 -10.14
CA ASN A 92 6.14 -6.28 -9.55
C ASN A 92 5.30 -6.71 -8.33
N VAL A 93 5.25 -8.02 -8.08
CA VAL A 93 4.69 -8.57 -6.84
C VAL A 93 5.80 -8.98 -5.87
N ARG A 94 5.46 -9.09 -4.59
CA ARG A 94 6.29 -9.77 -3.59
C ARG A 94 5.56 -11.00 -3.05
N SER A 95 6.33 -12.02 -2.70
CA SER A 95 5.85 -13.14 -1.89
C SER A 95 5.82 -12.75 -0.41
N VAL A 96 4.69 -13.00 0.25
CA VAL A 96 4.46 -12.73 1.68
C VAL A 96 4.13 -14.04 2.38
N PRO A 97 4.82 -14.36 3.50
CA PRO A 97 4.54 -15.56 4.26
C PRO A 97 3.23 -15.41 5.06
N HIS A 98 2.36 -16.41 4.97
CA HIS A 98 1.14 -16.55 5.73
C HIS A 98 1.15 -17.85 6.53
N ARG A 99 0.81 -17.74 7.81
CA ARG A 99 0.67 -18.91 8.70
C ARG A 99 -0.81 -19.24 8.78
N ILE A 100 -1.14 -20.51 8.53
CA ILE A 100 -2.48 -21.08 8.63
C ILE A 100 -2.53 -21.99 9.85
#